data_AF-C1JYB2-F1
#
_entry.id   AF-C1JYB2-F1
#
_cell.length_a   1.000
_cell.length_b   1.000
_cell.length_c   1.000
_cell.angle_alpha   90.00
_cell.angle_beta   90.00
_cell.angle_gamma   90.00
#
_symmetry.space_group_name_H-M   'P 1'
#
loop_
_entity.id
_entity.type
_entity.pdbx_description
1 polymer ?
#
loop_
_entity_poly.entity_id
_entity_poly.type
_entity_poly.pdbx_seq_one_letter_code
_entity_poly.pdbx_strand_id
1 'polypeptide(L)'
;DVGVITSNGRKNGEKEMVTPVIRASLTKQGYKIIGSHSGVKICRWTKSQLRGRGGCYKHSFYGIESHRCMEATPSLACANKCVFCWRHHTNPV
;
A
#
# COMPACT_ATOMS: atom_id res chain seq x y z
N ASP A 1 7.16 17.49 1.53
CA ASP A 1 7.84 16.19 1.26
C ASP A 1 8.37 16.00 -0.17
N VAL A 2 8.63 17.10 -0.91
CA VAL A 2 9.13 17.05 -2.29
C VAL A 2 10.65 16.92 -2.28
N GLY A 3 11.16 15.73 -1.97
CA GLY A 3 12.55 15.38 -2.28
C GLY A 3 12.63 14.98 -3.74
N VAL A 4 13.51 15.61 -4.52
CA VAL A 4 13.75 15.26 -5.93
C VAL A 4 14.35 13.86 -6.00
N ILE A 5 13.61 12.90 -6.56
CA ILE A 5 14.14 11.55 -6.81
C ILE A 5 15.09 11.66 -8.00
N THR A 6 16.36 11.37 -7.76
CA THR A 6 17.37 11.31 -8.84
C THR A 6 17.08 10.15 -9.78
N SER A 7 17.50 10.24 -11.05
CA SER A 7 17.34 9.16 -12.05
C SER A 7 17.88 7.81 -11.59
N ASN A 8 18.81 7.80 -10.63
CA ASN A 8 19.41 6.60 -10.02
C ASN A 8 18.58 6.00 -8.87
N GLY A 9 17.35 6.46 -8.64
CA GLY A 9 16.47 5.91 -7.58
C GLY A 9 16.98 6.19 -6.16
N ARG A 10 17.82 7.22 -5.98
CA ARG A 10 18.31 7.64 -4.67
C ARG A 10 17.61 8.89 -4.18
N LYS A 11 17.29 8.92 -2.89
CA LYS A 11 16.79 10.09 -2.16
C LYS A 11 17.74 10.35 -1.00
N ASN A 12 18.29 11.56 -0.90
CA ASN A 12 19.29 11.93 0.11
C ASN A 12 20.53 11.01 0.16
N GLY A 13 20.91 10.39 -0.96
CA GLY A 13 22.03 9.44 -1.04
C GLY A 13 21.68 7.98 -0.73
N GLU A 14 20.48 7.71 -0.19
CA GLU A 14 20.00 6.36 0.11
C GLU A 14 19.22 5.76 -1.06
N LYS A 15 19.37 4.46 -1.31
CA LYS A 15 18.61 3.72 -2.33
C LYS A 15 17.16 3.58 -1.85
N GLU A 16 16.21 4.07 -2.63
CA GLU A 16 14.79 3.84 -2.38
C GLU A 16 14.43 2.37 -2.64
N MET A 17 13.68 1.74 -1.74
CA MET A 17 13.13 0.40 -1.98
C MET A 17 12.15 0.44 -3.16
N VAL A 18 11.16 1.34 -3.13
CA VAL A 18 10.21 1.47 -4.24
C VAL A 18 10.76 2.39 -5.33
N THR A 19 11.16 1.80 -6.47
CA THR A 19 11.61 2.55 -7.65
C THR A 19 10.50 3.46 -8.21
N PRO A 20 10.83 4.52 -8.99
CA PRO A 20 9.82 5.43 -9.55
C PRO A 20 8.73 4.73 -10.36
N VAL A 21 9.09 3.69 -11.13
CA VAL A 21 8.15 2.91 -11.94
C VAL A 21 7.19 2.12 -11.05
N ILE A 22 7.70 1.44 -10.01
CA ILE A 22 6.85 0.70 -9.06
C ILE A 22 5.97 1.67 -8.28
N ARG A 23 6.51 2.83 -7.85
CA ARG A 23 5.77 3.88 -7.16
C ARG A 23 4.59 4.38 -7.99
N ALA A 24 4.81 4.64 -9.28
CA ALA A 24 3.75 5.03 -10.20
C ALA A 24 2.67 3.93 -10.35
N SER A 25 3.08 2.67 -10.50
CA SER A 25 2.16 1.52 -10.58
C SER A 25 1.31 1.38 -9.32
N LEU A 26 1.91 1.39 -8.13
CA LEU A 26 1.21 1.30 -6.85
C LEU A 26 0.29 2.50 -6.62
N THR A 27 0.72 3.70 -6.99
CA THR A 27 -0.10 4.92 -6.88
C THR A 27 -1.34 4.83 -7.77
N LYS A 28 -1.21 4.32 -9.01
CA LYS A 28 -2.34 4.05 -9.90
C LYS A 28 -3.32 3.03 -9.32
N GLN A 29 -2.84 2.07 -8.52
CA GLN A 29 -3.66 1.08 -7.81
C GLN A 29 -4.31 1.63 -6.51
N GLY A 30 -4.10 2.91 -6.19
CA GLY A 30 -4.69 3.60 -5.04
C GLY A 30 -3.88 3.49 -3.74
N TYR A 31 -2.62 3.04 -3.79
CA TYR A 31 -1.73 3.11 -2.64
C TYR A 31 -1.16 4.52 -2.46
N LYS A 32 -1.04 4.95 -1.21
CA LYS A 32 -0.15 6.03 -0.80
C LYS A 32 1.10 5.41 -0.20
N ILE A 33 2.25 5.65 -0.82
CA ILE A 33 3.54 5.19 -0.33
C ILE A 33 4.05 6.16 0.75
N ILE A 34 4.43 5.62 1.90
CA ILE A 34 4.97 6.37 3.04
C ILE A 34 6.47 6.06 3.13
N GLY A 35 7.30 7.09 3.00
CA GLY A 35 8.74 6.92 2.86
C GLY A 35 9.11 6.12 1.60
N SER A 36 10.06 5.20 1.77
CA SER A 36 10.58 4.35 0.69
C SER A 36 9.98 2.94 0.67
N HIS A 37 9.35 2.48 1.77
CA HIS A 37 9.06 1.05 1.99
C HIS A 37 7.64 0.71 2.50
N SER A 38 6.90 1.70 3.03
CA SER A 38 5.56 1.49 3.62
C SER A 38 4.45 1.90 2.66
N GLY A 39 3.25 1.35 2.86
CA GLY A 39 2.08 1.66 2.04
C GLY A 39 0.78 1.69 2.85
N VAL A 40 -0.10 2.63 2.51
CA VAL A 40 -1.47 2.73 3.02
C VAL A 40 -2.42 2.73 1.83
N LYS A 41 -3.59 2.08 1.95
CA LYS A 41 -4.64 2.11 0.93
C LYS A 41 -6.01 2.10 1.61
N ILE A 42 -6.98 2.78 1.00
CA ILE A 42 -8.36 2.68 1.50
C ILE A 42 -8.90 1.28 1.23
N CYS A 43 -9.29 0.58 2.29
CA CYS A 43 -9.95 -0.71 2.15
C CYS A 43 -11.24 -0.52 1.35
N ARG A 44 -11.53 -1.48 0.46
CA ARG A 44 -12.79 -1.52 -0.32
C ARG A 44 -14.01 -1.32 0.59
N TRP A 45 -14.01 -1.93 1.77
CA TRP A 45 -15.14 -1.89 2.70
C TRP A 45 -15.19 -0.64 3.57
N THR A 46 -14.04 -0.02 3.86
CA THR A 46 -14.00 1.33 4.43
C THR A 46 -14.72 2.29 3.48
N LYS A 47 -14.38 2.28 2.18
CA LYS A 47 -15.04 3.09 1.16
C LYS A 47 -16.54 2.77 1.01
N SER A 48 -16.91 1.48 1.12
CA SER A 48 -18.31 1.03 1.05
C SER A 48 -19.13 1.60 2.21
N GLN A 49 -18.64 1.45 3.44
CA GLN A 49 -19.35 1.88 4.64
C GLN A 49 -19.44 3.41 4.73
N LEU A 50 -18.39 4.14 4.34
CA LEU A 50 -18.44 5.62 4.22
C LEU A 50 -19.53 6.11 3.24
N ARG A 51 -19.92 5.28 2.27
CA ARG A 51 -20.99 5.57 1.31
C ARG A 51 -22.35 5.00 1.73
N GLY A 52 -22.49 4.52 2.97
CA GLY A 52 -23.73 3.91 3.47
C GLY A 52 -24.05 2.53 2.90
N ARG A 53 -23.09 1.84 2.25
CA ARG A 53 -23.31 0.54 1.59
C ARG A 53 -22.89 -0.68 2.44
N GLY A 54 -22.70 -0.49 3.76
CA GLY A 54 -22.34 -1.56 4.70
C GLY A 54 -20.84 -1.83 4.87
N GLY A 55 -20.50 -2.47 5.98
CA GLY A 55 -19.13 -2.86 6.39
C GLY A 55 -18.70 -4.25 5.89
N CYS A 56 -17.44 -4.62 6.15
CA CYS A 56 -16.91 -5.94 5.78
C CYS A 56 -17.37 -7.05 6.74
N TYR A 57 -16.95 -8.29 6.48
CA TYR A 57 -17.22 -9.42 7.37
C TYR A 57 -16.77 -9.17 8.83
N LYS A 58 -15.68 -8.41 9.05
CA LYS A 58 -15.20 -8.08 10.41
C LYS A 58 -16.17 -7.18 11.17
N HIS A 59 -16.97 -6.38 10.46
CA HIS A 59 -18.04 -5.61 11.07
C HIS A 59 -19.12 -6.53 11.62
N SER A 60 -19.59 -7.48 10.80
CA SER A 60 -20.62 -8.44 11.20
C SER A 60 -20.15 -9.42 12.28
N PHE A 61 -18.92 -9.93 12.19
CA PHE A 61 -18.43 -10.98 13.10
C PHE A 61 -17.84 -10.43 14.39
N TYR A 62 -17.21 -9.25 14.34
CA TYR A 62 -16.41 -8.73 15.45
C TYR A 62 -16.83 -7.32 15.89
N GLY A 63 -17.89 -6.75 15.32
CA GLY A 63 -18.31 -5.38 15.64
C GLY A 63 -17.34 -4.29 15.17
N ILE A 64 -16.32 -4.62 14.38
CA ILE A 64 -15.30 -3.64 13.94
C ILE A 64 -15.90 -2.71 12.89
N GLU A 65 -15.90 -1.41 13.18
CA GLU A 65 -16.37 -0.38 12.26
C GLU A 65 -15.41 -0.25 11.07
N SER A 66 -15.80 -0.76 9.90
CA SER A 66 -14.92 -0.80 8.71
C SER A 66 -14.54 0.60 8.22
N HIS A 67 -15.42 1.59 8.39
CA HIS A 67 -15.13 2.99 8.05
C HIS A 67 -14.07 3.63 8.95
N ARG A 68 -13.72 3.01 10.09
CA ARG A 68 -12.67 3.45 11.03
C ARG A 68 -11.40 2.58 10.94
N CYS A 69 -11.37 1.59 10.06
CA CYS A 69 -10.20 0.73 9.85
C CYS A 69 -9.13 1.43 9.00
N MET A 70 -7.86 1.25 9.38
CA MET A 70 -6.70 1.61 8.56
C MET A 70 -6.06 0.35 7.97
N GLU A 71 -6.04 0.25 6.64
CA GLU A 71 -5.34 -0.82 5.92
C GLU A 71 -3.95 -0.31 5.48
N ALA A 72 -2.91 -0.85 6.11
CA ALA A 72 -1.53 -0.41 5.94
C ALA A 72 -0.54 -1.57 6.07
N THR A 73 0.66 -1.40 5.51
CA THR A 73 1.81 -2.27 5.72
C THR A 73 3.09 -1.43 5.91
N PRO A 74 3.97 -1.80 6.87
CA PRO A 74 5.29 -1.19 7.00
C PRO A 74 6.31 -1.75 5.98
N SER A 75 5.95 -2.79 5.22
CA SER A 75 6.83 -3.41 4.24
C SER A 75 6.08 -3.79 2.96
N LEU A 76 6.57 -3.30 1.83
CA LEU A 76 6.15 -3.71 0.49
C LEU A 76 6.97 -4.90 -0.03
N ALA A 77 8.00 -5.31 0.70
CA ALA A 77 8.82 -6.49 0.42
C ALA A 77 8.25 -7.74 1.12
N CYS A 78 8.33 -8.89 0.44
CA CYS A 78 7.96 -10.19 1.02
C CYS A 78 8.74 -11.31 0.35
N ALA A 79 9.23 -12.26 1.15
CA ALA A 79 10.08 -13.37 0.73
C ALA A 79 9.35 -14.47 -0.06
N ASN A 80 8.02 -14.59 0.12
CA ASN A 80 7.23 -15.65 -0.51
C ASN A 80 6.70 -15.24 -1.88
N LYS A 81 6.80 -16.12 -2.88
CA LYS A 81 6.28 -15.89 -4.24
C LYS A 81 4.97 -16.65 -4.49
N CYS A 82 3.97 -16.39 -3.65
CA CYS A 82 2.68 -17.11 -3.73
C CYS A 82 1.94 -16.75 -5.03
N VAL A 83 1.39 -17.76 -5.72
CA VAL A 83 0.66 -17.58 -6.99
C VAL A 83 -0.58 -16.69 -6.89
N PHE A 84 -1.14 -16.55 -5.69
CA PHE A 84 -2.32 -15.74 -5.40
C PHE A 84 -1.99 -14.32 -4.93
N CYS A 85 -0.71 -13.96 -4.73
CA CYS A 85 -0.36 -12.62 -4.30
C CYS A 85 -0.49 -11.63 -5.45
N TRP A 86 -1.38 -10.66 -5.31
CA TRP A 86 -1.60 -9.58 -6.28
C TRP A 86 -0.52 -8.51 -6.12
N ARG A 87 0.73 -8.86 -6.44
CA ARG A 87 1.91 -7.98 -6.34
C ARG A 87 2.99 -8.39 -7.33
N HIS A 88 3.99 -7.54 -7.53
CA HIS A 88 5.20 -7.94 -8.24
C HIS A 88 6.00 -8.97 -7.40
N HIS A 89 6.39 -10.10 -8.01
CA HIS A 89 7.14 -11.17 -7.34
C HIS A 89 8.66 -10.93 -7.26
N THR A 90 9.13 -9.79 -7.76
CA THR A 90 10.50 -9.33 -7.60
C THR A 90 10.59 -8.52 -6.31
N ASN A 91 11.47 -8.93 -5.39
CA ASN A 91 11.68 -8.20 -4.15
C ASN A 91 12.41 -6.88 -4.48
N PRO A 92 11.88 -5.71 -4.08
CA PRO A 92 12.46 -4.41 -4.41
C PRO A 92 13.80 -4.07 -3.70
N VAL A 93 14.26 -4.92 -2.78
CA VAL A 93 15.52 -4.72 -2.03
C VAL A 93 16.76 -4.97 -2.90
#